data_AF-A0A2S5GRJ3-F1
#
_entry.id   AF-A0A2S5GRJ3-F1
#
_cell.length_a   1.000
_cell.length_b   1.000
_cell.length_c   1.000
_cell.angle_alpha   90.00
_cell.angle_beta   90.00
_cell.angle_gamma   90.00
#
_symmetry.space_group_name_H-M   'P 1'
#
loop_
_entity.id
_entity.type
_entity.pdbx_description
1 polymer ?
#
loop_
_entity_poly.entity_id
_entity_poly.type
_entity_poly.pdbx_seq_one_letter_code
_entity_poly.pdbx_strand_id
1 'polypeptide(L)'
;MPDCIALGIDEGDGGFLPYIMTSKVTSVVMPLTSEKLLVGVREGCAAPDLSDFNREASECSDELFIASTANHTDLGRNIGKRWKDKVDSLIQGAFESLKSYQHQNNIEPVITAPTTFTPQLTFIGWLGEEDFTPVVGTVQAIVEKLRRRFDLKRLDGITFTAEFCQTLTEIERDFDTTMTPERTPDHIAQGASAVLVIREGELKVRLVLNKAYALSLVGENMLDASVALHLIVAGLSLTHAVDQFENTLPGFLLEPVSVEDHDAVLHFALRKALRAYRSAYDSAEFGAEDLFEQEFSDCLVRVIDLAYSHIAQAKAAHAADSDHPKLFHAVHSAATDILIEAAKLIGHLHGTGKPALPAPETTVADAITARELAGWFHAFAYDLQRFWQKETWMPEDLYALNIHVERLLWPYRIFLYPADNGEGMILSL
;
A
#
# COMPACT_ATOMS: atom_id res chain seq x y z
N MET A 1 -1.54 -8.75 -18.79
CA MET A 1 -2.45 -9.71 -18.11
C MET A 1 -1.69 -10.37 -16.99
N PRO A 2 -2.33 -10.65 -15.85
CA PRO A 2 -1.66 -11.33 -14.75
C PRO A 2 -1.22 -12.75 -15.14
N ASP A 3 -0.09 -13.19 -14.60
CA ASP A 3 0.61 -14.44 -14.91
C ASP A 3 -0.18 -15.74 -14.65
N CYS A 4 -1.44 -15.68 -14.22
CA CYS A 4 -2.17 -16.84 -13.66
C CYS A 4 -3.66 -16.93 -14.01
N ILE A 5 -4.18 -16.28 -15.05
CA ILE A 5 -5.58 -16.51 -15.48
C ILE A 5 -5.59 -17.53 -16.62
N ALA A 6 -6.13 -18.72 -16.36
CA ALA A 6 -6.57 -19.60 -17.42
C ALA A 6 -7.78 -18.96 -18.10
N LEU A 7 -7.73 -18.78 -19.42
CA LEU A 7 -8.81 -18.28 -20.26
C LEU A 7 -9.51 -19.45 -20.95
N GLY A 8 -10.83 -19.50 -20.97
CA GLY A 8 -11.62 -20.44 -21.76
C GLY A 8 -12.25 -19.75 -22.97
N ILE A 9 -12.51 -20.53 -24.02
CA ILE A 9 -13.30 -20.12 -25.20
C ILE A 9 -14.58 -20.95 -25.25
N ASP A 10 -15.73 -20.28 -25.24
CA ASP A 10 -17.05 -20.92 -25.26
C ASP A 10 -17.52 -21.23 -26.69
N GLU A 11 -18.36 -22.27 -26.88
CA GLU A 11 -18.88 -22.73 -28.19
C GLU A 11 -19.76 -21.68 -28.92
N GLY A 12 -20.23 -20.63 -28.21
CA GLY A 12 -21.16 -19.64 -28.73
C GLY A 12 -20.52 -18.39 -29.34
N ASP A 13 -19.75 -17.64 -28.54
CA ASP A 13 -19.32 -16.27 -28.87
C ASP A 13 -17.87 -16.17 -29.36
N GLY A 14 -17.07 -17.23 -29.23
CA GLY A 14 -15.66 -17.25 -29.68
C GLY A 14 -14.70 -16.33 -28.90
N GLY A 15 -15.20 -15.54 -27.94
CA GLY A 15 -14.39 -14.66 -27.10
C GLY A 15 -13.62 -15.39 -25.99
N PHE A 16 -12.50 -14.79 -25.57
CA PHE A 16 -11.76 -15.23 -24.39
C PHE A 16 -12.47 -14.75 -23.12
N LEU A 17 -12.75 -15.68 -22.21
CA LEU A 17 -13.27 -15.40 -20.88
C LEU A 17 -12.33 -16.03 -19.85
N PRO A 18 -12.29 -15.55 -18.60
CA PRO A 18 -11.70 -16.35 -17.52
C PRO A 18 -12.32 -17.76 -17.56
N TYR A 19 -11.48 -18.81 -17.55
CA TYR A 19 -11.91 -20.20 -17.73
C TYR A 19 -13.04 -20.57 -16.76
N ILE A 20 -12.99 -20.04 -15.54
CA ILE A 20 -14.01 -20.28 -14.53
C ILE A 20 -15.39 -19.69 -14.87
N MET A 21 -15.46 -18.74 -15.81
CA MET A 21 -16.69 -18.14 -16.32
C MET A 21 -17.21 -18.80 -17.60
N THR A 22 -16.50 -19.81 -18.13
CA THR A 22 -16.90 -20.49 -19.37
C THR A 22 -17.80 -21.69 -19.11
N SER A 23 -18.81 -21.87 -19.95
CA SER A 23 -19.88 -22.86 -19.74
C SER A 23 -19.78 -24.07 -20.66
N LYS A 24 -19.45 -23.89 -21.96
CA LYS A 24 -19.09 -24.98 -22.88
C LYS A 24 -17.73 -24.74 -23.52
N VAL A 25 -16.70 -25.07 -22.77
CA VAL A 25 -15.30 -24.80 -23.13
C VAL A 25 -14.81 -25.63 -24.30
N THR A 26 -14.51 -24.98 -25.43
CA THR A 26 -13.83 -25.60 -26.57
C THR A 26 -12.33 -25.67 -26.39
N SER A 27 -11.74 -24.61 -25.82
CA SER A 27 -10.30 -24.49 -25.56
C SER A 27 -10.03 -23.71 -24.28
N VAL A 28 -8.93 -24.03 -23.60
CA VAL A 28 -8.40 -23.35 -22.42
C VAL A 28 -6.97 -22.92 -22.72
N VAL A 29 -6.61 -21.68 -22.40
CA VAL A 29 -5.27 -21.11 -22.54
C VAL A 29 -4.82 -20.64 -21.18
N MET A 30 -3.74 -21.20 -20.66
CA MET A 30 -3.20 -20.86 -19.33
C MET A 30 -1.72 -20.50 -19.45
N PRO A 31 -1.29 -19.30 -19.01
CA PRO A 31 0.13 -19.02 -18.84
C PRO A 31 0.73 -19.94 -17.77
N LEU A 32 1.79 -20.66 -18.13
CA LEU A 32 2.56 -21.48 -17.19
C LEU A 32 3.78 -20.73 -16.66
N THR A 33 4.36 -19.86 -17.49
CA THR A 33 5.48 -18.97 -17.20
C THR A 33 5.36 -17.76 -18.13
N SER A 34 6.19 -16.74 -17.94
CA SER A 34 6.36 -15.64 -18.90
C SER A 34 6.77 -16.10 -20.31
N GLU A 35 7.20 -17.36 -20.47
CA GLU A 35 7.73 -17.92 -21.72
C GLU A 35 6.90 -19.10 -22.28
N LYS A 36 5.84 -19.54 -21.58
CA LYS A 36 5.11 -20.77 -21.93
C LYS A 36 3.62 -20.65 -21.67
N LEU A 37 2.82 -21.07 -22.65
CA LEU A 37 1.37 -21.20 -22.55
C LEU A 37 0.99 -22.69 -22.64
N LEU A 38 0.11 -23.13 -21.76
CA LEU A 38 -0.62 -24.38 -21.86
C LEU A 38 -1.91 -24.12 -22.63
N VAL A 39 -2.11 -24.85 -23.74
CA VAL A 39 -3.37 -24.79 -24.49
C VAL A 39 -4.02 -26.17 -24.46
N GLY A 40 -5.12 -26.29 -23.73
CA GLY A 40 -5.96 -27.49 -23.69
C GLY A 40 -7.12 -27.35 -24.66
N VAL A 41 -7.32 -28.31 -25.56
CA VAL A 41 -8.40 -28.27 -26.56
C VAL A 41 -9.29 -29.49 -26.40
N ARG A 42 -10.61 -29.30 -26.46
CA ARG A 42 -11.59 -30.39 -26.44
C ARG A 42 -11.41 -31.26 -27.70
N GLU A 43 -11.51 -32.57 -27.54
CA GLU A 43 -11.37 -33.52 -28.65
C GLU A 43 -12.37 -33.19 -29.79
N GLY A 44 -11.85 -33.02 -31.01
CA GLY A 44 -12.65 -32.63 -32.19
C GLY A 44 -12.75 -31.11 -32.43
N CYS A 45 -12.25 -30.26 -31.54
CA CYS A 45 -12.18 -28.81 -31.73
C CYS A 45 -10.82 -28.37 -32.30
N ALA A 46 -10.81 -27.27 -33.06
CA ALA A 46 -9.57 -26.67 -33.56
C ALA A 46 -8.85 -25.90 -32.44
N ALA A 47 -7.52 -25.81 -32.54
CA ALA A 47 -6.74 -24.95 -31.64
C ALA A 47 -7.21 -23.48 -31.79
N PRO A 48 -7.28 -22.73 -30.68
CA PRO A 48 -7.82 -21.39 -30.71
C PRO A 48 -6.89 -20.42 -31.45
N ASP A 49 -7.49 -19.44 -32.12
CA ASP A 49 -6.72 -18.33 -32.67
C ASP A 49 -6.26 -17.43 -31.53
N LEU A 50 -4.96 -17.42 -31.27
CA LEU A 50 -4.35 -16.61 -30.21
C LEU A 50 -3.98 -15.20 -30.69
N SER A 51 -4.37 -14.80 -31.90
CA SER A 51 -4.01 -13.49 -32.46
C SER A 51 -4.50 -12.33 -31.59
N ASP A 52 -5.73 -12.43 -31.08
CA ASP A 52 -6.33 -11.42 -30.19
C ASP A 52 -5.68 -11.43 -28.80
N PHE A 53 -5.46 -12.60 -28.22
CA PHE A 53 -4.72 -12.75 -26.95
C PHE A 53 -3.31 -12.17 -27.04
N ASN A 54 -2.58 -12.48 -28.11
CA ASN A 54 -1.23 -11.98 -28.33
C ASN A 54 -1.24 -10.47 -28.57
N ARG A 55 -2.27 -9.92 -29.23
CA ARG A 55 -2.48 -8.48 -29.34
C ARG A 55 -2.65 -7.84 -27.96
N GLU A 56 -3.60 -8.29 -27.16
CA GLU A 56 -3.86 -7.73 -25.82
C GLU A 56 -2.67 -7.94 -24.86
N ALA A 57 -2.02 -9.10 -24.91
CA ALA A 57 -0.82 -9.38 -24.13
C ALA A 57 0.34 -8.45 -24.54
N SER A 58 0.52 -8.20 -25.84
CA SER A 58 1.51 -7.24 -26.32
C SER A 58 1.18 -5.81 -25.87
N GLU A 59 -0.08 -5.41 -25.85
CA GLU A 59 -0.52 -4.10 -25.35
C GLU A 59 -0.32 -3.90 -23.85
N CYS A 60 -0.36 -4.98 -23.07
CA CYS A 60 -0.08 -4.99 -21.64
C CYS A 60 1.41 -5.14 -21.29
N SER A 61 2.28 -5.33 -22.27
CA SER A 61 3.73 -5.48 -22.04
C SER A 61 4.38 -4.09 -22.08
N ASP A 62 5.19 -3.77 -21.07
CA ASP A 62 5.78 -2.44 -20.95
C ASP A 62 7.06 -2.26 -21.80
N GLU A 63 7.95 -3.25 -21.80
CA GLU A 63 9.28 -3.09 -22.42
C GLU A 63 9.54 -4.07 -23.58
N LEU A 64 9.05 -5.31 -23.48
CA LEU A 64 9.33 -6.35 -24.47
C LEU A 64 8.21 -7.39 -24.54
N PHE A 65 7.99 -7.93 -25.74
CA PHE A 65 7.05 -9.02 -26.00
C PHE A 65 7.78 -10.12 -26.80
N ILE A 66 7.94 -11.30 -26.21
CA ILE A 66 8.67 -12.41 -26.83
C ILE A 66 7.68 -13.33 -27.54
N ALA A 67 7.84 -13.44 -28.86
CA ALA A 67 7.04 -14.34 -29.69
C ALA A 67 7.86 -15.57 -30.12
N SER A 68 7.19 -16.71 -30.27
CA SER A 68 7.82 -17.97 -30.72
C SER A 68 8.33 -17.94 -32.17
N THR A 69 7.89 -16.94 -32.95
CA THR A 69 8.32 -16.72 -34.32
C THR A 69 8.43 -15.23 -34.65
N ALA A 70 9.26 -14.89 -35.64
CA ALA A 70 9.44 -13.51 -36.12
C ALA A 70 8.24 -12.98 -36.93
N ASN A 71 7.19 -13.78 -37.16
CA ASN A 71 6.01 -13.39 -37.96
C ASN A 71 5.06 -12.43 -37.22
N HIS A 72 5.39 -12.02 -36.00
CA HIS A 72 4.56 -11.14 -35.17
C HIS A 72 5.20 -9.76 -34.94
N THR A 73 6.00 -9.27 -35.88
CA THR A 73 6.63 -7.93 -35.81
C THR A 73 5.64 -6.80 -35.52
N ASP A 74 4.39 -6.99 -35.93
CA ASP A 74 3.29 -6.04 -35.83
C ASP A 74 2.86 -5.85 -34.37
N LEU A 75 3.00 -6.88 -33.53
CA LEU A 75 2.73 -6.83 -32.08
C LEU A 75 3.75 -5.96 -31.33
N GLY A 76 4.97 -5.83 -31.85
CA GLY A 76 5.96 -4.89 -31.31
C GLY A 76 5.48 -3.44 -31.32
N ARG A 77 4.58 -3.07 -32.26
CA ARG A 77 3.97 -1.74 -32.31
C ARG A 77 2.91 -1.53 -31.23
N ASN A 78 2.47 -2.59 -30.58
CA ASN A 78 1.41 -2.57 -29.59
C ASN A 78 1.93 -2.49 -28.16
N ILE A 79 3.22 -2.80 -27.93
CA ILE A 79 3.90 -2.66 -26.63
C ILE A 79 3.63 -1.28 -26.02
N GLY A 80 3.11 -1.26 -24.79
CA GLY A 80 2.74 -0.06 -24.05
C GLY A 80 1.52 0.72 -24.57
N LYS A 81 0.82 0.27 -25.62
CA LYS A 81 -0.35 1.01 -26.16
C LYS A 81 -1.53 1.09 -25.19
N ARG A 82 -1.77 0.06 -24.38
CA ARG A 82 -2.88 0.07 -23.40
C ARG A 82 -2.73 1.26 -22.44
N TRP A 83 -1.50 1.55 -22.03
CA TRP A 83 -1.18 2.71 -21.22
C TRP A 83 -1.25 4.00 -22.03
N LYS A 84 -0.80 4.00 -23.29
CA LYS A 84 -0.79 5.17 -24.17
C LYS A 84 -2.18 5.75 -24.49
N ASP A 85 -3.16 4.90 -24.77
CA ASP A 85 -4.52 5.33 -25.09
C ASP A 85 -5.29 5.77 -23.82
N LYS A 86 -5.00 5.14 -22.66
CA LYS A 86 -5.46 5.63 -21.35
C LYS A 86 -4.82 6.98 -21.02
N VAL A 87 -3.52 7.14 -21.27
CA VAL A 87 -2.78 8.40 -21.11
C VAL A 87 -3.35 9.52 -21.96
N ASP A 88 -3.74 9.29 -23.23
CA ASP A 88 -4.35 10.33 -24.06
C ASP A 88 -5.73 10.77 -23.53
N SER A 89 -6.55 9.84 -22.99
CA SER A 89 -7.82 10.17 -22.32
C SER A 89 -7.63 10.92 -20.99
N LEU A 90 -6.58 10.56 -20.23
CA LEU A 90 -6.19 11.18 -18.97
C LEU A 90 -5.54 12.54 -19.19
N ILE A 91 -4.78 12.74 -20.28
CA ILE A 91 -4.27 14.03 -20.73
C ILE A 91 -5.45 14.94 -21.08
N GLN A 92 -6.46 14.44 -21.78
CA GLN A 92 -7.67 15.21 -22.10
C GLN A 92 -8.41 15.67 -20.83
N GLY A 93 -8.57 14.78 -19.84
CA GLY A 93 -9.16 15.09 -18.53
C GLY A 93 -8.28 16.02 -17.67
N ALA A 94 -6.96 15.85 -17.71
CA ALA A 94 -6.01 16.70 -17.01
C ALA A 94 -5.93 18.10 -17.62
N PHE A 95 -6.10 18.27 -18.94
CA PHE A 95 -6.16 19.58 -19.60
C PHE A 95 -7.44 20.35 -19.28
N GLU A 96 -8.57 19.68 -19.05
CA GLU A 96 -9.79 20.30 -18.57
C GLU A 96 -9.65 20.76 -17.11
N SER A 97 -8.98 19.96 -16.27
CA SER A 97 -8.64 20.29 -14.88
C SER A 97 -7.50 21.33 -14.74
N LEU A 98 -6.60 21.45 -15.71
CA LEU A 98 -5.53 22.46 -15.75
C LEU A 98 -6.04 23.85 -16.17
N LYS A 99 -7.07 23.91 -17.03
CA LYS A 99 -7.68 25.20 -17.42
C LYS A 99 -8.38 25.90 -16.27
N SER A 100 -8.84 25.16 -15.25
CA SER A 100 -9.37 25.71 -14.01
C SER A 100 -8.27 26.09 -12.99
N TYR A 101 -7.07 25.53 -13.09
CA TYR A 101 -5.95 25.79 -12.16
C TYR A 101 -4.93 26.86 -12.61
N GLN A 102 -4.81 27.14 -13.91
CA GLN A 102 -3.79 28.06 -14.44
C GLN A 102 -4.00 29.56 -14.16
N HIS A 103 -4.87 29.96 -13.23
CA HIS A 103 -4.96 31.35 -12.77
C HIS A 103 -4.15 31.69 -11.52
N GLN A 104 -3.49 30.73 -10.85
CA GLN A 104 -2.69 31.04 -9.67
C GLN A 104 -1.38 30.26 -9.59
N ASN A 105 -0.29 31.03 -9.58
CA ASN A 105 1.05 30.76 -9.03
C ASN A 105 2.13 30.16 -9.94
N ASN A 106 2.95 31.07 -10.49
CA ASN A 106 4.35 30.84 -10.85
C ASN A 106 5.24 31.27 -9.69
N ILE A 107 5.88 30.35 -8.95
CA ILE A 107 7.08 30.63 -8.15
C ILE A 107 7.97 29.38 -8.09
N GLU A 108 9.25 29.52 -8.47
CA GLU A 108 10.32 28.51 -8.31
C GLU A 108 10.72 28.33 -6.83
N PRO A 109 11.08 27.12 -6.35
CA PRO A 109 11.35 26.90 -4.93
C PRO A 109 12.79 27.30 -4.55
N VAL A 110 12.89 28.21 -3.58
CA VAL A 110 14.09 28.45 -2.76
C VAL A 110 13.93 27.65 -1.47
N ILE A 111 14.84 26.71 -1.22
CA ILE A 111 14.89 25.97 0.06
C ILE A 111 15.34 26.94 1.15
N THR A 112 14.39 27.43 1.94
CA THR A 112 14.67 28.22 3.15
C THR A 112 14.05 27.47 4.33
N ALA A 113 14.86 26.68 5.04
CA ALA A 113 14.42 26.06 6.28
C ALA A 113 14.33 27.13 7.39
N PRO A 114 13.21 27.26 8.13
CA PRO A 114 13.12 28.20 9.24
C PRO A 114 14.09 27.81 10.37
N THR A 115 14.69 28.83 10.98
CA THR A 115 15.83 28.73 11.92
C THR A 115 15.49 28.21 13.32
N THR A 116 14.22 27.98 13.64
CA THR A 116 13.79 27.38 14.93
C THR A 116 12.52 26.56 14.72
N PHE A 117 12.67 25.24 14.61
CA PHE A 117 11.56 24.30 14.60
C PHE A 117 11.54 23.57 15.95
N THR A 118 10.50 23.81 16.76
CA THR A 118 10.28 23.09 18.01
C THR A 118 8.93 22.39 17.91
N PRO A 119 8.89 21.05 17.90
CA PRO A 119 7.63 20.33 17.82
C PRO A 119 6.79 20.60 19.06
N GLN A 120 5.46 20.72 18.89
CA GLN A 120 4.55 20.81 20.01
C GLN A 120 4.52 19.46 20.76
N LEU A 121 4.79 19.46 22.06
CA LEU A 121 4.68 18.28 22.91
C LEU A 121 3.44 18.39 23.80
N THR A 122 2.64 17.33 23.83
CA THR A 122 1.40 17.27 24.61
C THR A 122 1.40 16.02 25.49
N PHE A 123 1.00 16.17 26.75
CA PHE A 123 0.99 15.10 27.74
C PHE A 123 -0.44 14.94 28.30
N ILE A 124 -1.06 13.77 28.10
CA ILE A 124 -2.47 13.48 28.50
C ILE A 124 -2.50 12.36 29.52
N GLY A 125 -3.23 12.57 30.63
CA GLY A 125 -3.35 11.57 31.70
C GLY A 125 -2.08 11.43 32.55
N TRP A 126 -1.25 12.47 32.62
CA TRP A 126 -0.08 12.54 33.50
C TRP A 126 -0.46 13.22 34.81
N LEU A 127 0.15 12.77 35.91
CA LEU A 127 -0.13 13.32 37.25
C LEU A 127 0.71 14.59 37.45
N GLY A 128 0.14 15.60 38.13
CA GLY A 128 0.73 16.95 38.23
C GLY A 128 2.08 17.08 38.95
N GLU A 129 2.66 15.99 39.44
CA GLU A 129 3.98 15.97 40.11
C GLU A 129 5.10 15.37 39.23
N GLU A 130 4.81 14.88 38.03
CA GLU A 130 5.81 14.30 37.13
C GLU A 130 6.65 15.41 36.46
N ASP A 131 7.98 15.36 36.55
CA ASP A 131 8.86 16.31 35.85
C ASP A 131 9.02 15.90 34.38
N PHE A 132 8.44 16.71 33.49
CA PHE A 132 8.47 16.50 32.04
C PHE A 132 9.75 17.02 31.37
N THR A 133 10.54 17.83 32.07
CA THR A 133 11.71 18.52 31.50
C THR A 133 12.71 17.56 30.85
N PRO A 134 13.05 16.40 31.44
CA PRO A 134 13.96 15.44 30.83
C PRO A 134 13.40 14.83 29.54
N VAL A 135 12.10 14.52 29.51
CA VAL A 135 11.44 13.96 28.32
C VAL A 135 11.41 14.99 27.20
N VAL A 136 10.99 16.22 27.50
CA VAL A 136 10.96 17.34 26.55
C VAL A 136 12.34 17.56 25.94
N GLY A 137 13.39 17.65 26.77
CA GLY A 137 14.76 17.84 26.31
C GLY A 137 15.27 16.69 25.43
N THR A 138 14.94 15.45 25.80
CA THR A 138 15.34 14.24 25.04
C THR A 138 14.67 14.19 23.68
N VAL A 139 13.35 14.40 23.62
CA VAL A 139 12.59 14.39 22.37
C VAL A 139 13.03 15.53 21.45
N GLN A 140 13.23 16.74 21.98
CA GLN A 140 13.77 17.86 21.19
C GLN A 140 15.15 17.55 20.63
N ALA A 141 16.04 16.92 21.41
CA ALA A 141 17.36 16.52 20.93
C ALA A 141 17.30 15.46 19.83
N ILE A 142 16.37 14.50 19.91
CA ILE A 142 16.14 13.50 18.85
C ILE A 142 15.65 14.19 17.58
N VAL A 143 14.62 15.03 17.67
CA VAL A 143 14.04 15.75 16.52
C VAL A 143 15.07 16.66 15.86
N GLU A 144 15.85 17.40 16.65
CA GLU A 144 16.90 18.30 16.13
C GLU A 144 18.01 17.53 15.39
N LYS A 145 18.38 16.34 15.86
CA LYS A 145 19.34 15.48 15.15
C LYS A 145 18.77 14.95 13.84
N LEU A 146 17.50 14.53 13.84
CA LEU A 146 16.86 13.87 12.71
C LEU A 146 16.36 14.83 11.64
N ARG A 147 16.16 16.13 11.94
CA ARG A 147 15.77 17.14 10.94
C ARG A 147 16.76 17.28 9.77
N ARG A 148 18.00 16.81 9.94
CA ARG A 148 19.01 16.79 8.86
C ARG A 148 18.76 15.68 7.85
N ARG A 149 18.05 14.62 8.26
CA ARG A 149 17.70 13.45 7.45
C ARG A 149 16.25 13.51 6.96
N PHE A 150 15.35 14.08 7.76
CA PHE A 150 13.92 14.14 7.48
C PHE A 150 13.45 15.58 7.35
N ASP A 151 12.65 15.86 6.31
CA ASP A 151 11.87 17.09 6.24
C ASP A 151 10.66 16.98 7.18
N LEU A 152 10.65 17.80 8.22
CA LEU A 152 9.65 17.77 9.30
C LEU A 152 8.68 18.95 9.26
N LYS A 153 8.59 19.69 8.14
CA LYS A 153 7.62 20.80 7.97
C LYS A 153 6.18 20.40 8.26
N ARG A 154 5.85 19.13 8.05
CA ARG A 154 4.51 18.57 8.27
C ARG A 154 4.29 18.00 9.67
N LEU A 155 5.27 18.03 10.57
CA LEU A 155 5.05 17.57 11.95
C LEU A 155 4.22 18.63 12.72
N ASP A 156 2.99 18.27 13.11
CA ASP A 156 2.16 19.07 14.01
C ASP A 156 2.72 19.01 15.44
N GLY A 157 3.01 17.79 15.91
CA GLY A 157 3.60 17.56 17.22
C GLY A 157 3.53 16.11 17.65
N ILE A 158 3.93 15.88 18.92
CA ILE A 158 4.00 14.55 19.53
C ILE A 158 3.18 14.56 20.82
N THR A 159 2.26 13.61 20.95
CA THR A 159 1.38 13.44 22.11
C THR A 159 1.75 12.16 22.84
N PHE A 160 2.08 12.28 24.12
CA PHE A 160 2.27 11.14 25.02
C PHE A 160 1.05 11.00 25.93
N THR A 161 0.40 9.82 25.91
CA THR A 161 -0.89 9.64 26.58
C THR A 161 -0.99 8.32 27.34
N ALA A 162 -1.61 8.35 28.52
CA ALA A 162 -2.02 7.13 29.22
C ALA A 162 -3.27 6.49 28.56
N GLU A 163 -4.09 7.29 27.88
CA GLU A 163 -5.38 6.90 27.30
C GLU A 163 -5.27 6.80 25.77
N PHE A 164 -4.42 5.88 25.29
CA PHE A 164 -4.01 5.81 23.88
C PHE A 164 -5.18 5.72 22.87
N CYS A 165 -6.09 4.76 23.07
CA CYS A 165 -7.21 4.55 22.14
C CYS A 165 -8.21 5.72 22.16
N GLN A 166 -8.48 6.28 23.33
CA GLN A 166 -9.35 7.45 23.47
C GLN A 166 -8.73 8.66 22.76
N THR A 167 -7.44 8.91 22.99
CA THR A 167 -6.70 10.02 22.36
C THR A 167 -6.74 9.94 20.84
N LEU A 168 -6.55 8.74 20.25
CA LEU A 168 -6.64 8.56 18.80
C LEU A 168 -7.99 8.94 18.20
N THR A 169 -9.07 8.75 18.97
CA THR A 169 -10.45 9.00 18.56
C THR A 169 -10.83 10.47 18.73
N GLU A 170 -10.33 11.12 19.78
CA GLU A 170 -10.68 12.50 20.15
C GLU A 170 -9.83 13.57 19.46
N ILE A 171 -8.69 13.20 18.84
CA ILE A 171 -7.89 14.16 18.07
C ILE A 171 -8.71 14.72 16.90
N GLU A 172 -8.89 16.05 16.93
CA GLU A 172 -9.53 16.80 15.87
C GLU A 172 -8.70 16.76 14.58
N ARG A 173 -9.30 16.19 13.54
CA ARG A 173 -8.68 15.93 12.24
C ARG A 173 -8.75 17.12 11.28
N ASP A 174 -9.75 17.98 11.44
CA ASP A 174 -10.00 19.14 10.57
C ASP A 174 -10.22 18.78 9.07
N PHE A 175 -10.63 17.55 8.77
CA PHE A 175 -11.12 17.12 7.46
C PHE A 175 -12.28 16.11 7.61
N ASP A 176 -13.03 15.89 6.54
CA ASP A 176 -14.16 14.96 6.54
C ASP A 176 -13.67 13.50 6.62
N THR A 177 -13.73 12.93 7.81
CA THR A 177 -13.33 11.53 8.07
C THR A 177 -14.34 10.49 7.58
N THR A 178 -15.51 10.90 7.09
CA THR A 178 -16.51 9.98 6.55
C THR A 178 -16.21 9.59 5.10
N MET A 179 -15.73 10.55 4.32
CA MET A 179 -15.42 10.37 2.89
C MET A 179 -13.92 10.27 2.59
N THR A 180 -13.06 10.57 3.57
CA THR A 180 -11.60 10.49 3.40
C THR A 180 -11.07 9.15 3.91
N PRO A 181 -10.44 8.33 3.05
CA PRO A 181 -9.89 7.03 3.45
C PRO A 181 -8.86 7.12 4.58
N GLU A 182 -8.10 8.21 4.65
CA GLU A 182 -7.04 8.47 5.63
C GLU A 182 -7.53 8.71 7.09
N ARG A 183 -8.81 8.44 7.38
CA ARG A 183 -9.36 8.49 8.76
C ARG A 183 -8.63 7.53 9.71
N THR A 184 -8.21 6.36 9.21
CA THR A 184 -7.55 5.34 10.03
C THR A 184 -6.10 5.77 10.28
N PRO A 185 -5.61 5.81 11.53
CA PRO A 185 -4.22 6.12 11.82
C PRO A 185 -3.23 5.18 11.11
N ASP A 186 -2.02 5.67 10.85
CA ASP A 186 -0.90 4.81 10.48
C ASP A 186 -0.33 4.20 11.76
N HIS A 187 -0.68 2.94 12.03
CA HIS A 187 -0.21 2.20 13.20
C HIS A 187 1.25 1.79 13.00
N ILE A 188 2.15 2.31 13.84
CA ILE A 188 3.58 1.99 13.81
C ILE A 188 3.80 0.65 14.52
N ALA A 189 3.42 0.60 15.79
CA ALA A 189 3.46 -0.57 16.66
C ALA A 189 2.42 -0.43 17.79
N GLN A 190 2.36 -1.39 18.71
CA GLN A 190 1.46 -1.30 19.86
C GLN A 190 1.69 0.00 20.65
N GLY A 191 0.64 0.82 20.77
CA GLY A 191 0.70 2.08 21.51
C GLY A 191 1.48 3.20 20.81
N ALA A 192 1.75 3.10 19.51
CA ALA A 192 2.35 4.18 18.72
C ALA A 192 1.70 4.28 17.33
N SER A 193 1.20 5.47 17.00
CA SER A 193 0.54 5.75 15.73
C SER A 193 0.85 7.16 15.23
N ALA A 194 0.80 7.34 13.91
CA ALA A 194 0.75 8.64 13.28
C ALA A 194 -0.66 8.94 12.77
N VAL A 195 -1.08 10.19 12.92
CA VAL A 195 -2.43 10.68 12.67
C VAL A 195 -2.34 11.88 11.74
N LEU A 196 -3.02 11.82 10.60
CA LEU A 196 -3.17 12.97 9.71
C LEU A 196 -4.16 13.98 10.30
N VAL A 197 -3.80 15.26 10.24
CA VAL A 197 -4.62 16.41 10.70
C VAL A 197 -4.43 17.60 9.75
N ILE A 198 -5.43 18.46 9.61
CA ILE A 198 -5.25 19.77 8.96
C ILE A 198 -4.95 20.82 10.02
N ARG A 199 -3.93 21.64 9.80
CA ARG A 199 -3.63 22.83 10.62
C ARG A 199 -3.30 23.98 9.71
N GLU A 200 -3.96 25.11 9.93
CA GLU A 200 -3.76 26.33 9.12
C GLU A 200 -3.94 26.07 7.60
N GLY A 201 -4.80 25.12 7.23
CA GLY A 201 -5.06 24.72 5.84
C GLY A 201 -4.04 23.75 5.24
N GLU A 202 -3.03 23.31 6.00
CA GLU A 202 -2.03 22.35 5.53
C GLU A 202 -2.22 20.97 6.18
N LEU A 203 -2.01 19.91 5.41
CA LEU A 203 -1.93 18.55 5.93
C LEU A 203 -0.66 18.38 6.78
N LYS A 204 -0.84 18.01 8.04
CA LYS A 204 0.19 17.73 9.04
C LYS A 204 0.04 16.32 9.62
N VAL A 205 1.05 15.89 10.35
CA VAL A 205 1.14 14.61 11.05
C VAL A 205 1.28 14.86 12.55
N ARG A 206 0.34 14.30 13.33
CA ARG A 206 0.44 14.18 14.79
C ARG A 206 0.95 12.78 15.14
N LEU A 207 2.03 12.70 15.91
CA LEU A 207 2.47 11.44 16.50
C LEU A 207 1.78 11.23 17.84
N VAL A 208 1.23 10.05 18.07
CA VAL A 208 0.59 9.66 19.34
C VAL A 208 1.31 8.43 19.85
N LEU A 209 1.84 8.51 21.07
CA LEU A 209 2.56 7.44 21.73
C LEU A 209 2.00 7.21 23.14
N ASN A 210 2.03 5.97 23.59
CA ASN A 210 1.73 5.64 24.97
C ASN A 210 2.73 6.34 25.92
N LYS A 211 2.22 6.82 27.06
CA LYS A 211 3.01 7.45 28.13
C LYS A 211 4.25 6.62 28.53
N ALA A 212 4.14 5.30 28.54
CA ALA A 212 5.25 4.41 28.87
C ALA A 212 6.49 4.70 28.02
N TYR A 213 6.33 4.99 26.72
CA TYR A 213 7.47 5.28 25.84
C TYR A 213 8.17 6.59 26.19
N ALA A 214 7.46 7.62 26.64
CA ALA A 214 8.10 8.83 27.15
C ALA A 214 8.94 8.55 28.40
N LEU A 215 8.43 7.74 29.32
CA LEU A 215 9.17 7.34 30.53
C LEU A 215 10.40 6.48 30.16
N SER A 216 10.27 5.60 29.17
CA SER A 216 11.37 4.77 28.67
C SER A 216 12.52 5.58 28.10
N LEU A 217 12.27 6.73 27.46
CA LEU A 217 13.34 7.59 26.90
C LEU A 217 14.30 8.16 27.95
N VAL A 218 13.81 8.33 29.18
CA VAL A 218 14.57 8.96 30.28
C VAL A 218 14.88 7.98 31.40
N GLY A 219 14.43 6.74 31.27
CA GLY A 219 14.68 5.66 32.22
C GLY A 219 16.08 5.04 32.07
N GLU A 220 16.44 4.21 33.03
CA GLU A 220 17.75 3.54 33.06
C GLU A 220 17.82 2.32 32.13
N ASN A 221 16.67 1.77 31.71
CA ASN A 221 16.63 0.61 30.82
C ASN A 221 16.92 1.01 29.37
N MET A 222 18.13 0.71 28.92
CA MET A 222 18.61 1.01 27.56
C MET A 222 17.80 0.31 26.46
N LEU A 223 17.23 -0.87 26.73
CA LEU A 223 16.40 -1.57 25.75
C LEU A 223 15.07 -0.85 25.55
N ASP A 224 14.40 -0.47 26.64
CA ASP A 224 13.14 0.28 26.58
C ASP A 224 13.35 1.65 25.93
N ALA A 225 14.45 2.33 26.25
CA ALA A 225 14.84 3.59 25.60
C ALA A 225 15.07 3.40 24.09
N SER A 226 15.67 2.29 23.68
CA SER A 226 15.88 1.95 22.27
C SER A 226 14.58 1.70 21.54
N VAL A 227 13.62 1.01 22.17
CA VAL A 227 12.26 0.82 21.61
C VAL A 227 11.56 2.17 21.43
N ALA A 228 11.58 3.03 22.45
CA ALA A 228 10.95 4.35 22.35
C ALA A 228 11.61 5.24 21.28
N LEU A 229 12.95 5.18 21.15
CA LEU A 229 13.67 5.88 20.09
C LEU A 229 13.23 5.40 18.70
N HIS A 230 13.17 4.09 18.48
CA HIS A 230 12.74 3.50 17.22
C HIS A 230 11.36 4.02 16.81
N LEU A 231 10.39 4.02 17.74
CA LEU A 231 9.02 4.47 17.48
C LEU A 231 8.95 5.96 17.12
N ILE A 232 9.74 6.80 17.78
CA ILE A 232 9.84 8.23 17.42
C ILE A 232 10.45 8.38 16.02
N VAL A 233 11.53 7.68 15.72
CA VAL A 233 12.17 7.74 14.39
C VAL A 233 11.21 7.30 13.30
N ALA A 234 10.48 6.20 13.50
CA ALA A 234 9.47 5.71 12.56
C ALA A 234 8.36 6.76 12.34
N GLY A 235 7.87 7.41 13.40
CA GLY A 235 6.88 8.48 13.27
C GLY A 235 7.41 9.73 12.54
N LEU A 236 8.66 10.11 12.78
CA LEU A 236 9.30 11.21 12.04
C LEU A 236 9.54 10.85 10.57
N SER A 237 9.89 9.61 10.25
CA SER A 237 9.96 9.13 8.87
C SER A 237 8.58 9.14 8.20
N LEU A 238 7.50 8.76 8.90
CA LEU A 238 6.14 8.90 8.37
C LEU A 238 5.80 10.36 8.03
N THR A 239 6.20 11.30 8.90
CA THR A 239 6.03 12.73 8.62
C THR A 239 6.75 13.13 7.34
N HIS A 240 7.98 12.68 7.17
CA HIS A 240 8.76 12.94 5.97
C HIS A 240 8.14 12.31 4.73
N ALA A 241 7.66 11.07 4.82
CA ALA A 241 6.97 10.40 3.71
C ALA A 241 5.70 11.17 3.30
N VAL A 242 4.91 11.67 4.25
CA VAL A 242 3.74 12.52 3.97
C VAL A 242 4.15 13.82 3.29
N ASP A 243 5.27 14.42 3.69
CA ASP A 243 5.81 15.59 3.00
C ASP A 243 6.21 15.30 1.55
N GLN A 244 6.85 14.16 1.29
CA GLN A 244 7.19 13.74 -0.06
C GLN A 244 5.93 13.49 -0.91
N PHE A 245 4.90 12.85 -0.36
CA PHE A 245 3.63 12.67 -1.05
C PHE A 245 2.99 14.00 -1.42
N GLU A 246 2.84 14.91 -0.46
CA GLU A 246 2.15 16.18 -0.70
C GLU A 246 2.95 17.18 -1.54
N ASN A 247 4.28 17.07 -1.57
CA ASN A 247 5.10 17.88 -2.47
C ASN A 247 5.04 17.39 -3.92
N THR A 248 4.86 16.08 -4.11
CA THR A 248 4.85 15.44 -5.44
C THR A 248 3.44 15.38 -6.02
N LEU A 249 2.46 15.06 -5.17
CA LEU A 249 1.04 14.87 -5.48
C LEU A 249 0.20 15.70 -4.46
N PRO A 250 0.15 17.04 -4.60
CA PRO A 250 -0.53 17.90 -3.63
C PRO A 250 -2.02 17.56 -3.45
N GLY A 251 -2.46 17.39 -2.19
CA GLY A 251 -3.86 17.09 -1.86
C GLY A 251 -4.28 15.64 -2.13
N PHE A 252 -3.43 14.82 -2.74
CA PHE A 252 -3.75 13.46 -3.13
C PHE A 252 -4.17 12.59 -1.94
N LEU A 253 -3.52 12.75 -0.77
CA LEU A 253 -3.86 11.97 0.42
C LEU A 253 -5.26 12.26 0.96
N LEU A 254 -5.76 13.48 0.76
CA LEU A 254 -7.08 13.92 1.22
C LEU A 254 -8.16 13.83 0.13
N GLU A 255 -7.80 13.41 -1.08
CA GLU A 255 -8.75 13.24 -2.16
C GLU A 255 -9.85 12.23 -1.76
N PRO A 256 -11.13 12.62 -1.80
CA PRO A 256 -12.22 11.69 -1.53
C PRO A 256 -12.20 10.56 -2.57
N VAL A 257 -12.28 9.33 -2.09
CA VAL A 257 -12.33 8.15 -2.96
C VAL A 257 -13.76 7.62 -2.96
N SER A 258 -14.37 7.55 -4.14
CA SER A 258 -15.65 6.84 -4.29
C SER A 258 -15.42 5.35 -4.14
N VAL A 259 -16.27 4.68 -3.34
CA VAL A 259 -16.25 3.21 -3.19
C VAL A 259 -16.56 2.51 -4.52
N GLU A 260 -17.19 3.22 -5.45
CA GLU A 260 -17.54 2.71 -6.77
C GLU A 260 -16.36 2.78 -7.75
N ASP A 261 -15.33 3.59 -7.47
CA ASP A 261 -14.16 3.70 -8.34
C ASP A 261 -13.14 2.59 -8.04
N HIS A 262 -13.04 1.64 -8.96
CA HIS A 262 -12.19 0.45 -8.85
C HIS A 262 -10.71 0.80 -8.61
N ASP A 263 -10.13 1.66 -9.45
CA ASP A 263 -8.72 2.02 -9.38
C ASP A 263 -8.47 2.86 -8.10
N ALA A 264 -9.44 3.70 -7.72
CA ALA A 264 -9.33 4.56 -6.57
C ALA A 264 -9.44 3.81 -5.22
N VAL A 265 -10.27 2.78 -5.10
CA VAL A 265 -10.37 2.05 -3.82
C VAL A 265 -9.12 1.22 -3.55
N LEU A 266 -8.60 0.52 -4.56
CA LEU A 266 -7.49 -0.40 -4.39
C LEU A 266 -6.20 0.28 -3.92
N HIS A 267 -5.91 1.47 -4.44
CA HIS A 267 -4.63 2.11 -4.14
C HIS A 267 -4.59 2.72 -2.74
N PHE A 268 -5.72 2.84 -2.03
CA PHE A 268 -5.72 3.31 -0.65
C PHE A 268 -4.89 2.40 0.27
N ALA A 269 -5.05 1.08 0.11
CA ALA A 269 -4.25 0.09 0.82
C ALA A 269 -2.75 0.30 0.56
N LEU A 270 -2.42 0.64 -0.69
CA LEU A 270 -1.05 0.86 -1.15
C LEU A 270 -0.44 2.16 -0.60
N ARG A 271 -1.21 3.26 -0.49
CA ARG A 271 -0.72 4.52 0.13
C ARG A 271 -0.18 4.26 1.53
N LYS A 272 -0.93 3.50 2.35
CA LYS A 272 -0.52 3.14 3.71
C LYS A 272 0.66 2.17 3.71
N ALA A 273 0.63 1.14 2.87
CA ALA A 273 1.74 0.19 2.78
C ALA A 273 3.05 0.86 2.34
N LEU A 274 3.01 1.81 1.40
CA LEU A 274 4.18 2.59 0.98
C LEU A 274 4.79 3.38 2.15
N ARG A 275 3.95 4.06 2.94
CA ARG A 275 4.40 4.80 4.13
C ARG A 275 4.91 3.85 5.23
N ALA A 276 4.27 2.70 5.41
CA ALA A 276 4.67 1.68 6.38
C ALA A 276 6.03 1.04 6.02
N TYR A 277 6.27 0.76 4.75
CA TYR A 277 7.59 0.35 4.24
C TYR A 277 8.64 1.39 4.57
N ARG A 278 8.38 2.66 4.24
CA ARG A 278 9.37 3.72 4.40
C ARG A 278 9.71 3.98 5.85
N SER A 279 8.71 4.01 6.72
CA SER A 279 8.91 4.25 8.15
C SER A 279 9.73 3.13 8.80
N ALA A 280 9.42 1.87 8.50
CA ALA A 280 10.16 0.72 8.99
C ALA A 280 11.59 0.65 8.43
N TYR A 281 11.79 1.02 7.16
CA TYR A 281 13.11 1.12 6.53
C TYR A 281 13.98 2.17 7.22
N ASP A 282 13.45 3.38 7.40
CA ASP A 282 14.22 4.48 7.96
C ASP A 282 14.52 4.31 9.46
N SER A 283 13.64 3.62 10.20
CA SER A 283 13.83 3.35 11.63
C SER A 283 14.60 2.07 11.93
N ALA A 284 14.88 1.23 10.93
CA ALA A 284 15.37 -0.14 11.14
C ALA A 284 16.63 -0.21 12.01
N GLU A 285 17.59 0.69 11.78
CA GLU A 285 18.86 0.75 12.51
C GLU A 285 18.78 1.55 13.83
N PHE A 286 17.62 2.11 14.18
CA PHE A 286 17.45 3.00 15.34
C PHE A 286 16.99 2.25 16.59
N GLY A 287 17.83 1.30 17.02
CA GLY A 287 17.64 0.56 18.26
C GLY A 287 16.63 -0.59 18.17
N ALA A 288 16.80 -1.56 19.07
CA ALA A 288 15.91 -2.72 19.24
C ALA A 288 15.59 -3.48 17.93
N GLU A 289 16.55 -3.54 16.99
CA GLU A 289 16.40 -4.16 15.66
C GLU A 289 15.67 -5.51 15.72
N ASP A 290 16.25 -6.48 16.45
CA ASP A 290 15.72 -7.84 16.56
C ASP A 290 14.30 -7.88 17.16
N LEU A 291 13.96 -6.94 18.06
CA LEU A 291 12.62 -6.88 18.63
C LEU A 291 11.58 -6.40 17.62
N PHE A 292 11.93 -5.44 16.76
CA PHE A 292 11.02 -4.95 15.72
C PHE A 292 10.90 -5.92 14.56
N GLU A 293 11.98 -6.62 14.18
CA GLU A 293 11.90 -7.73 13.23
C GLU A 293 10.92 -8.81 13.73
N GLN A 294 11.04 -9.18 15.00
CA GLN A 294 10.14 -10.16 15.63
C GLN A 294 8.70 -9.64 15.70
N GLU A 295 8.48 -8.41 16.16
CA GLU A 295 7.14 -7.81 16.26
C GLU A 295 6.45 -7.73 14.89
N PHE A 296 7.15 -7.27 13.85
CA PHE A 296 6.60 -7.20 12.49
C PHE A 296 6.33 -8.59 11.92
N SER A 297 7.19 -9.57 12.22
CA SER A 297 6.97 -10.97 11.84
C SER A 297 5.71 -11.54 12.50
N ASP A 298 5.54 -11.34 13.80
CA ASP A 298 4.39 -11.83 14.56
C ASP A 298 3.09 -11.13 14.13
N CYS A 299 3.15 -9.83 13.83
CA CYS A 299 2.03 -9.07 13.29
C CYS A 299 1.59 -9.59 11.92
N LEU A 300 2.54 -9.85 11.02
CA LEU A 300 2.25 -10.38 9.69
C LEU A 300 1.63 -11.78 9.75
N VAL A 301 2.19 -12.68 10.57
CA VAL A 301 1.63 -14.03 10.78
C VAL A 301 0.17 -13.92 11.24
N ARG A 302 -0.09 -13.12 12.27
CA ARG A 302 -1.43 -12.91 12.82
C ARG A 302 -2.40 -12.37 11.77
N VAL A 303 -1.98 -11.40 10.97
CA VAL A 303 -2.83 -10.80 9.94
C VAL A 303 -3.12 -11.76 8.79
N ILE A 304 -2.17 -12.57 8.34
CA ILE A 304 -2.39 -13.61 7.31
C ILE A 304 -3.43 -14.65 7.78
N ASP A 305 -3.39 -15.03 9.06
CA ASP A 305 -4.34 -15.97 9.65
C ASP A 305 -5.73 -15.34 9.82
N LEU A 306 -5.80 -14.12 10.35
CA LEU A 306 -7.06 -13.39 10.50
C LEU A 306 -7.72 -13.14 9.14
N ALA A 307 -6.97 -12.65 8.15
CA ALA A 307 -7.46 -12.38 6.80
C ALA A 307 -8.12 -13.62 6.18
N TYR A 308 -7.52 -14.80 6.33
CA TYR A 308 -8.09 -16.04 5.83
C TYR A 308 -9.42 -16.39 6.48
N SER A 309 -9.47 -16.29 7.81
CA SER A 309 -10.69 -16.57 8.56
C SER A 309 -11.81 -15.58 8.21
N HIS A 310 -11.48 -14.28 8.09
CA HIS A 310 -12.43 -13.22 7.78
C HIS A 310 -12.94 -13.30 6.35
N ILE A 311 -12.08 -13.55 5.37
CA ILE A 311 -12.50 -13.73 3.97
C ILE A 311 -13.42 -14.95 3.84
N ALA A 312 -13.08 -16.07 4.48
CA ALA A 312 -13.93 -17.27 4.46
C ALA A 312 -15.32 -17.00 5.06
N GLN A 313 -15.39 -16.29 6.19
CA GLN A 313 -16.65 -15.89 6.82
C GLN A 313 -17.44 -14.92 5.95
N ALA A 314 -16.78 -13.93 5.35
CA ALA A 314 -17.40 -12.95 4.47
C ALA A 314 -18.00 -13.63 3.22
N LYS A 315 -17.29 -14.59 2.62
CA LYS A 315 -17.83 -15.40 1.50
C LYS A 315 -19.07 -16.20 1.92
N ALA A 316 -19.04 -16.82 3.10
CA ALA A 316 -20.19 -17.58 3.60
C ALA A 316 -21.41 -16.70 3.86
N ALA A 317 -21.21 -15.48 4.39
CA ALA A 317 -22.28 -14.50 4.56
C ALA A 317 -22.82 -14.01 3.20
N HIS A 318 -21.93 -13.69 2.27
CA HIS A 318 -22.28 -13.26 0.91
C HIS A 318 -23.10 -14.31 0.15
N ALA A 319 -22.79 -15.60 0.31
CA ALA A 319 -23.58 -16.67 -0.30
C ALA A 319 -25.04 -16.70 0.20
N ALA A 320 -25.33 -16.14 1.37
CA ALA A 320 -26.67 -16.07 1.94
C ALA A 320 -27.40 -14.76 1.63
N ASP A 321 -26.70 -13.62 1.62
CA ASP A 321 -27.30 -12.28 1.48
C ASP A 321 -27.06 -11.59 0.12
N SER A 322 -26.12 -12.08 -0.70
CA SER A 322 -25.67 -11.48 -1.97
C SER A 322 -25.21 -10.01 -1.86
N ASP A 323 -24.78 -9.59 -0.67
CA ASP A 323 -24.33 -8.22 -0.40
C ASP A 323 -22.88 -8.01 -0.86
N HIS A 324 -22.71 -7.62 -2.13
CA HIS A 324 -21.40 -7.39 -2.74
C HIS A 324 -20.58 -6.27 -2.06
N PRO A 325 -21.15 -5.09 -1.70
CA PRO A 325 -20.41 -4.07 -0.95
C PRO A 325 -19.85 -4.57 0.38
N LYS A 326 -20.62 -5.37 1.12
CA LYS A 326 -20.16 -5.95 2.39
C LYS A 326 -19.02 -6.95 2.19
N LEU A 327 -19.11 -7.80 1.18
CA LEU A 327 -18.00 -8.69 0.81
C LEU A 327 -16.75 -7.89 0.42
N PHE A 328 -16.91 -6.85 -0.40
CA PHE A 328 -15.82 -5.98 -0.83
C PHE A 328 -15.06 -5.38 0.35
N HIS A 329 -15.79 -4.74 1.26
CA HIS A 329 -15.18 -4.10 2.42
C HIS A 329 -14.40 -5.10 3.27
N ALA A 330 -14.93 -6.31 3.48
CA ALA A 330 -14.24 -7.35 4.25
C ALA A 330 -12.95 -7.81 3.57
N VAL A 331 -12.97 -8.07 2.26
CA VAL A 331 -11.82 -8.63 1.53
C VAL A 331 -10.76 -7.56 1.27
N HIS A 332 -11.18 -6.33 0.98
CA HIS A 332 -10.31 -5.18 0.82
C HIS A 332 -9.59 -4.83 2.14
N SER A 333 -10.31 -4.85 3.27
CA SER A 333 -9.71 -4.64 4.59
C SER A 333 -8.66 -5.71 4.89
N ALA A 334 -8.98 -6.99 4.64
CA ALA A 334 -8.05 -8.09 4.87
C ALA A 334 -6.78 -7.98 4.01
N ALA A 335 -6.92 -7.61 2.73
CA ALA A 335 -5.77 -7.37 1.86
C ALA A 335 -4.94 -6.14 2.32
N THR A 336 -5.61 -5.08 2.76
CA THR A 336 -4.96 -3.86 3.29
C THR A 336 -4.07 -4.18 4.49
N ASP A 337 -4.58 -4.95 5.45
CA ASP A 337 -3.83 -5.32 6.63
C ASP A 337 -2.58 -6.14 6.25
N ILE A 338 -2.71 -7.11 5.33
CA ILE A 338 -1.57 -7.91 4.85
C ILE A 338 -0.52 -7.00 4.19
N LEU A 339 -0.95 -6.08 3.32
CA LEU A 339 -0.04 -5.16 2.62
C LEU A 339 0.75 -4.29 3.60
N ILE A 340 0.09 -3.74 4.62
CA ILE A 340 0.72 -2.87 5.62
C ILE A 340 1.74 -3.66 6.44
N GLU A 341 1.36 -4.80 7.00
CA GLU A 341 2.28 -5.57 7.86
C GLU A 341 3.42 -6.23 7.05
N ALA A 342 3.15 -6.66 5.81
CA ALA A 342 4.21 -7.11 4.90
C ALA A 342 5.18 -5.97 4.59
N ALA A 343 4.67 -4.79 4.28
CA ALA A 343 5.49 -3.63 3.98
C ALA A 343 6.39 -3.23 5.15
N LYS A 344 5.91 -3.29 6.41
CA LYS A 344 6.74 -3.04 7.60
C LYS A 344 7.89 -4.03 7.71
N LEU A 345 7.60 -5.32 7.59
CA LEU A 345 8.64 -6.35 7.67
C LEU A 345 9.67 -6.20 6.56
N ILE A 346 9.22 -6.04 5.31
CA ILE A 346 10.11 -5.82 4.15
C ILE A 346 10.96 -4.56 4.36
N GLY A 347 10.32 -3.45 4.78
CA GLY A 347 11.01 -2.19 5.03
C GLY A 347 12.11 -2.35 6.07
N HIS A 348 11.80 -2.99 7.20
CA HIS A 348 12.76 -3.27 8.26
C HIS A 348 13.93 -4.14 7.78
N LEU A 349 13.66 -5.24 7.07
CA LEU A 349 14.69 -6.13 6.52
C LEU A 349 15.58 -5.39 5.53
N HIS A 350 15.00 -4.62 4.60
CA HIS A 350 15.79 -3.80 3.67
C HIS A 350 16.62 -2.75 4.40
N GLY A 351 16.08 -2.12 5.45
CA GLY A 351 16.76 -1.10 6.24
C GLY A 351 17.95 -1.63 7.02
N THR A 352 17.93 -2.92 7.41
CA THR A 352 19.05 -3.63 8.06
C THR A 352 19.98 -4.34 7.08
N GLY A 353 19.72 -4.21 5.77
CA GLY A 353 20.50 -4.86 4.71
C GLY A 353 20.26 -6.37 4.57
N LYS A 354 19.16 -6.89 5.14
CA LYS A 354 18.72 -8.27 5.01
C LYS A 354 17.88 -8.48 3.73
N PRO A 355 17.80 -9.71 3.19
CA PRO A 355 16.90 -10.02 2.08
C PRO A 355 15.43 -9.80 2.46
N ALA A 356 14.61 -9.44 1.47
CA ALA A 356 13.18 -9.22 1.70
C ALA A 356 12.47 -10.43 2.30
N LEU A 357 12.76 -11.64 1.80
CA LEU A 357 12.11 -12.86 2.30
C LEU A 357 12.77 -13.29 3.62
N PRO A 358 11.99 -13.51 4.69
CA PRO A 358 12.51 -14.01 5.96
C PRO A 358 13.21 -15.37 5.80
N ALA A 359 14.11 -15.70 6.74
CA ALA A 359 14.82 -16.98 6.71
C ALA A 359 13.83 -18.17 6.76
N PRO A 360 14.05 -19.25 5.98
CA PRO A 360 13.10 -20.36 5.86
C PRO A 360 12.69 -21.06 7.17
N GLU A 361 13.49 -20.93 8.23
CA GLU A 361 13.24 -21.56 9.54
C GLU A 361 12.38 -20.69 10.48
N THR A 362 11.87 -19.56 10.01
CA THR A 362 11.05 -18.63 10.80
C THR A 362 9.56 -18.93 10.67
N THR A 363 8.79 -18.67 11.72
CA THR A 363 7.32 -18.81 11.73
C THR A 363 6.64 -17.97 10.65
N VAL A 364 7.19 -16.80 10.35
CA VAL A 364 6.70 -15.92 9.28
C VAL A 364 6.99 -16.48 7.89
N ALA A 365 8.15 -17.11 7.66
CA ALA A 365 8.43 -17.79 6.39
C ALA A 365 7.49 -18.98 6.18
N ASP A 366 7.19 -19.74 7.24
CA ASP A 366 6.20 -20.82 7.22
C ASP A 366 4.80 -20.29 6.86
N ALA A 367 4.35 -19.20 7.50
CA ALA A 367 3.04 -18.60 7.23
C ALA A 367 2.92 -18.08 5.78
N ILE A 368 3.96 -17.43 5.26
CA ILE A 368 4.03 -16.96 3.87
C ILE A 368 3.96 -18.16 2.90
N THR A 369 4.74 -19.20 3.17
CA THR A 369 4.85 -20.39 2.31
C THR A 369 3.57 -21.21 2.31
N ALA A 370 2.96 -21.43 3.48
CA ALA A 370 1.72 -22.18 3.64
C ALA A 370 0.53 -21.56 2.87
N ARG A 371 0.64 -20.28 2.51
CA ARG A 371 -0.36 -19.53 1.73
C ARG A 371 0.09 -19.22 0.30
N GLU A 372 1.18 -19.83 -0.14
CA GLU A 372 1.75 -19.65 -1.48
C GLU A 372 2.10 -18.18 -1.80
N LEU A 373 2.38 -17.37 -0.77
CA LEU A 373 2.62 -15.94 -0.90
C LEU A 373 4.09 -15.58 -1.17
N ALA A 374 5.02 -16.53 -1.18
CA ALA A 374 6.46 -16.25 -1.31
C ALA A 374 6.81 -15.46 -2.59
N GLY A 375 6.21 -15.85 -3.74
CA GLY A 375 6.42 -15.14 -5.00
C GLY A 375 5.82 -13.73 -4.99
N TRP A 376 4.63 -13.58 -4.41
CA TRP A 376 4.00 -12.27 -4.22
C TRP A 376 4.84 -11.37 -3.31
N PHE A 377 5.38 -11.90 -2.21
CA PHE A 377 6.20 -11.15 -1.25
C PHE A 377 7.45 -10.58 -1.93
N HIS A 378 8.09 -11.37 -2.80
CA HIS A 378 9.26 -10.92 -3.56
C HIS A 378 8.90 -9.80 -4.56
N ALA A 379 7.82 -9.97 -5.32
CA ALA A 379 7.35 -8.95 -6.26
C ALA A 379 6.97 -7.65 -5.55
N PHE A 380 6.26 -7.76 -4.42
CA PHE A 380 5.85 -6.61 -3.63
C PHE A 380 7.05 -5.87 -3.05
N ALA A 381 8.04 -6.59 -2.51
CA ALA A 381 9.27 -5.99 -2.01
C ALA A 381 10.05 -5.24 -3.10
N TYR A 382 10.14 -5.81 -4.30
CA TYR A 382 10.78 -5.18 -5.45
C TYR A 382 10.07 -3.88 -5.84
N ASP A 383 8.73 -3.92 -5.94
CA ASP A 383 7.95 -2.76 -6.37
C ASP A 383 7.94 -1.64 -5.31
N LEU A 384 7.90 -1.97 -4.01
CA LEU A 384 8.05 -1.01 -2.91
C LEU A 384 9.41 -0.29 -2.98
N GLN A 385 10.50 -1.05 -3.18
CA GLN A 385 11.83 -0.49 -3.30
C GLN A 385 11.94 0.41 -4.55
N ARG A 386 11.45 -0.07 -5.69
CA ARG A 386 11.46 0.67 -6.96
C ARG A 386 10.67 1.97 -6.86
N PHE A 387 9.51 1.95 -6.20
CA PHE A 387 8.71 3.15 -5.96
C PHE A 387 9.53 4.22 -5.23
N TRP A 388 10.14 3.88 -4.09
CA TRP A 388 10.90 4.83 -3.27
C TRP A 388 12.26 5.24 -3.85
N GLN A 389 12.74 4.58 -4.90
CA GLN A 389 13.94 4.99 -5.66
C GLN A 389 13.66 6.04 -6.73
N LYS A 390 12.40 6.23 -7.14
CA LYS A 390 12.04 7.29 -8.09
C LYS A 390 12.17 8.66 -7.44
N GLU A 391 12.66 9.64 -8.21
CA GLU A 391 12.78 11.04 -7.74
C GLU A 391 11.42 11.73 -7.62
N THR A 392 10.49 11.38 -8.51
CA THR A 392 9.12 11.92 -8.57
C THR A 392 8.15 10.80 -8.94
N TRP A 393 6.89 10.96 -8.53
CA TRP A 393 5.80 10.03 -8.79
C TRP A 393 4.64 10.71 -9.49
N MET A 394 3.91 9.96 -10.29
CA MET A 394 2.60 10.33 -10.81
C MET A 394 1.53 9.44 -10.16
N PRO A 395 0.24 9.82 -10.14
CA PRO A 395 -0.82 8.96 -9.61
C PRO A 395 -0.81 7.54 -10.17
N GLU A 396 -0.45 7.38 -11.45
CA GLU A 396 -0.36 6.10 -12.15
C GLU A 396 0.69 5.17 -11.54
N ASP A 397 1.77 5.72 -10.97
CA ASP A 397 2.79 4.93 -10.29
C ASP A 397 2.23 4.22 -9.05
N LEU A 398 1.22 4.82 -8.40
CA LEU A 398 0.53 4.19 -7.27
C LEU A 398 -0.52 3.20 -7.77
N TYR A 399 -1.29 3.55 -8.80
CA TYR A 399 -2.30 2.67 -9.38
C TYR A 399 -1.68 1.39 -9.96
N ALA A 400 -0.47 1.47 -10.51
CA ALA A 400 0.27 0.30 -10.98
C ALA A 400 0.47 -0.76 -9.88
N LEU A 401 0.49 -0.34 -8.61
CA LEU A 401 0.65 -1.23 -7.47
C LEU A 401 -0.66 -1.91 -7.01
N ASN A 402 -1.82 -1.53 -7.56
CA ASN A 402 -3.12 -2.16 -7.28
C ASN A 402 -3.13 -3.66 -7.54
N ILE A 403 -2.28 -4.12 -8.47
CA ILE A 403 -2.07 -5.53 -8.78
C ILE A 403 -1.70 -6.36 -7.54
N HIS A 404 -1.07 -5.76 -6.53
CA HIS A 404 -0.73 -6.45 -5.29
C HIS A 404 -1.95 -6.73 -4.42
N VAL A 405 -2.96 -5.85 -4.44
CA VAL A 405 -4.24 -6.11 -3.77
C VAL A 405 -4.96 -7.26 -4.46
N GLU A 406 -5.05 -7.22 -5.79
CA GLU A 406 -5.69 -8.28 -6.57
C GLU A 406 -5.03 -9.65 -6.34
N ARG A 407 -3.68 -9.69 -6.40
CA ARG A 407 -2.89 -10.90 -6.18
C ARG A 407 -3.13 -11.55 -4.82
N LEU A 408 -3.38 -10.76 -3.78
CA LEU A 408 -3.72 -11.27 -2.45
C LEU A 408 -5.11 -11.91 -2.38
N LEU A 409 -6.02 -11.50 -3.28
CA LEU A 409 -7.40 -11.97 -3.32
C LEU A 409 -7.59 -13.21 -4.21
N TRP A 410 -6.72 -13.42 -5.20
CA TRP A 410 -6.83 -14.57 -6.10
C TRP A 410 -6.79 -15.96 -5.43
N PRO A 411 -5.96 -16.21 -4.38
CA PRO A 411 -6.00 -17.49 -3.65
C PRO A 411 -7.38 -17.80 -3.07
N TYR A 412 -8.18 -16.76 -2.80
CA TYR A 412 -9.53 -16.87 -2.26
C TYR A 412 -10.61 -16.96 -3.36
N ARG A 413 -10.21 -17.00 -4.64
CA ARG A 413 -11.09 -16.96 -5.82
C ARG A 413 -11.96 -15.70 -5.87
N ILE A 414 -11.37 -14.58 -5.46
CA ILE A 414 -11.99 -13.27 -5.51
C ILE A 414 -11.27 -12.47 -6.58
N PHE A 415 -12.02 -12.05 -7.58
CA PHE A 415 -11.53 -11.25 -8.70
C PHE A 415 -12.24 -9.91 -8.69
N LEU A 416 -11.43 -8.86 -8.61
CA LEU A 416 -11.90 -7.49 -8.75
C LEU A 416 -11.67 -7.08 -10.21
N TYR A 417 -12.67 -6.47 -10.84
CA TYR A 417 -12.55 -5.97 -12.21
C TYR A 417 -13.44 -4.75 -12.41
N PRO A 418 -13.08 -3.82 -13.30
CA PRO A 418 -13.94 -2.72 -13.66
C PRO A 418 -15.09 -3.22 -14.55
N ALA A 419 -16.31 -2.79 -14.26
CA ALA A 419 -17.44 -2.88 -15.19
C ALA A 419 -17.30 -1.87 -16.35
N ASP A 420 -18.12 -2.03 -17.39
CA ASP A 420 -18.12 -1.15 -18.57
C ASP A 420 -18.40 0.32 -18.25
N ASN A 421 -19.02 0.61 -17.10
CA ASN A 421 -19.28 1.95 -16.56
C ASN A 421 -18.15 2.48 -15.64
N GLY A 422 -17.07 1.72 -15.45
CA GLY A 422 -15.96 2.05 -14.55
C GLY A 422 -16.19 1.63 -13.09
N GLU A 423 -17.35 1.09 -12.74
CA GLU A 423 -17.63 0.65 -11.37
C GLU A 423 -16.84 -0.61 -10.99
N GLY A 424 -16.35 -0.69 -9.76
CA GLY A 424 -15.69 -1.89 -9.25
C GLY A 424 -16.66 -3.05 -9.05
N MET A 425 -16.48 -4.14 -9.82
CA MET A 425 -17.23 -5.37 -9.67
C MET A 425 -16.41 -6.46 -8.98
N ILE A 426 -17.10 -7.34 -8.25
CA ILE A 426 -16.51 -8.47 -7.55
C ILE A 426 -17.12 -9.75 -8.06
N LEU A 427 -16.27 -10.61 -8.61
CA LEU A 427 -16.59 -12.00 -8.85
C LEU A 427 -15.99 -12.84 -7.72
N SER A 428 -16.86 -13.51 -6.96
CA SER A 428 -16.47 -14.45 -5.91
C SER A 428 -17.05 -15.82 -6.25
N LEU A 429 -16.17 -16.82 -6.36
CA LEU A 429 -16.47 -18.18 -6.86
C LEU A 429 -16.32 -19.27 -5.81
#